data_AF-A0A023GP75-F1
#
_entry.id   AF-A0A023GP75-F1
#
_cell.length_a   1.000
_cell.length_b   1.000
_cell.length_c   1.000
_cell.angle_alpha   90.00
_cell.angle_beta   90.00
_cell.angle_gamma   90.00
#
_symmetry.space_group_name_H-M   'P 1'
#
loop_
_entity.id
_entity.type
_entity.pdbx_description
1 polymer ?
#
loop_
_entity_poly.entity_id
_entity_poly.type
_entity_poly.pdbx_seq_one_letter_code
_entity_poly.pdbx_strand_id
1 'polypeptide(L)'
;MRALLLGIVVVALFAGLSSAAEDAESVTPKVEDDLGATREGSRTDDQVVEREEEAIKLDGLNVAQMKEMREKAEKHAFQAEVTRMMKLIINSLYRNKEIFLRELISNASDALDKIRLLSLTNPDVLNSNPELTIRVKSDKENGLLHITDTGIGMTKSDLVNNLGTIAKSGTAEFLQKVAETADAPKELNDLIGQFGVGFYSAFLVADRVIVTSKNNEDEQYVWESDSGEFTVVKDPRGNTLGRGTQVTLQLKEEARDFLELDTLKKLIEKYSQFINFNIYLWTSKTETVEEPVEERKLEDTEGKEEKDEDKVEEEEDDEPKTKKVEKTTWDWELINSAKPIWTRKPAEIEDSEYEEFYKAITKDSKAPLAKTHFIAEGELTFKALLYIPTQ
;
A
#
# COMPACT_ATOMS: atom_id res chain seq x y z
N MET A 1 3.81 -3.09 68.17
CA MET A 1 4.77 -2.36 69.03
C MET A 1 5.90 -1.86 68.12
N ARG A 2 6.21 -0.55 68.16
CA ARG A 2 7.30 0.20 67.45
C ARG A 2 7.04 0.46 65.96
N ALA A 3 6.60 1.65 65.51
CA ALA A 3 7.14 3.03 65.60
C ALA A 3 8.30 3.29 64.62
N LEU A 4 8.03 4.04 63.54
CA LEU A 4 9.00 4.54 62.57
C LEU A 4 9.14 6.06 62.74
N LEU A 5 10.38 6.52 62.90
CA LEU A 5 10.75 7.91 63.13
C LEU A 5 10.86 8.72 61.83
N LEU A 6 10.40 9.96 61.91
CA LEU A 6 10.57 11.06 60.97
C LEU A 6 12.00 11.62 61.04
N GLY A 7 12.57 12.02 59.91
CA GLY A 7 13.82 12.78 59.83
C GLY A 7 13.84 13.70 58.61
N ILE A 8 13.71 15.01 58.86
CA ILE A 8 13.73 16.14 57.92
C ILE A 8 15.18 16.56 57.65
N VAL A 9 15.55 16.84 56.39
CA VAL A 9 16.68 17.73 56.06
C VAL A 9 16.26 18.69 54.94
N VAL A 10 16.35 19.97 55.27
CA VAL A 10 16.15 21.17 54.44
C VAL A 10 17.52 21.64 53.94
N VAL A 11 17.65 21.99 52.65
CA VAL A 11 18.68 22.93 52.19
C VAL A 11 18.05 23.91 51.20
N ALA A 12 18.21 25.19 51.53
CA ALA A 12 17.70 26.36 50.83
C ALA A 12 18.65 26.80 49.70
N LEU A 13 18.10 27.43 48.66
CA LEU A 13 18.83 28.39 47.82
C LEU A 13 17.88 29.52 47.38
N PHE A 14 18.41 30.73 47.50
CA PHE A 14 17.73 32.02 47.59
C PHE A 14 17.22 32.57 46.26
N ALA A 15 16.25 33.47 46.41
CA ALA A 15 15.48 34.19 45.41
C ALA A 15 16.26 35.24 44.59
N GLY A 16 15.69 35.60 43.44
CA GLY A 16 16.03 36.79 42.67
C GLY A 16 15.04 37.03 41.51
N LEU A 17 13.86 37.59 41.83
CA LEU A 17 12.92 38.20 40.88
C LEU A 17 13.03 39.73 41.07
N SER A 18 13.23 40.51 40.00
CA SER A 18 12.56 41.81 39.85
C SER A 18 12.67 42.38 38.42
N SER A 19 11.63 43.13 38.08
CA SER A 19 11.21 43.77 36.83
C SER A 19 11.81 45.16 36.57
N ALA A 20 11.67 45.66 35.32
CA ALA A 20 11.19 47.01 34.91
C ALA A 20 11.81 47.38 33.53
N ALA A 21 11.04 47.55 32.46
CA ALA A 21 10.16 48.66 32.06
C ALA A 21 10.91 49.75 31.25
N GLU A 22 10.26 50.12 30.15
CA GLU A 22 10.66 51.08 29.12
C GLU A 22 10.86 52.50 29.66
N ASP A 23 11.83 53.23 29.12
CA ASP A 23 11.75 54.69 28.99
C ASP A 23 12.50 55.14 27.73
N ALA A 24 11.79 55.90 26.90
CA ALA A 24 12.29 56.58 25.73
C ALA A 24 12.72 58.00 26.13
N GLU A 25 13.89 58.46 25.70
CA GLU A 25 14.12 59.89 25.52
C GLU A 25 15.21 60.17 24.48
N SER A 26 14.89 61.14 23.62
CA SER A 26 15.62 61.63 22.46
C SER A 26 16.70 62.65 22.83
N VAL A 27 17.93 62.50 22.33
CA VAL A 27 18.83 63.63 22.09
C VAL A 27 19.73 63.35 20.89
N THR A 28 19.47 64.05 19.77
CA THR A 28 20.43 64.24 18.68
C THR A 28 21.43 65.34 19.05
N PRO A 29 22.75 65.17 18.83
CA PRO A 29 23.63 66.30 18.59
C PRO A 29 23.91 66.47 17.10
N LYS A 30 23.77 67.72 16.65
CA LYS A 30 24.15 68.21 15.33
C LYS A 30 25.67 68.21 15.16
N VAL A 31 26.05 68.01 13.90
CA VAL A 31 27.37 67.99 13.27
C VAL A 31 28.20 69.27 13.55
N GLU A 32 29.49 69.10 13.79
CA GLU A 32 30.52 70.09 13.42
C GLU A 32 31.33 69.54 12.26
N ASP A 33 31.22 70.20 11.11
CA ASP A 33 32.07 70.05 9.94
C ASP A 33 33.40 70.76 10.23
N ASP A 34 34.53 70.06 10.08
CA ASP A 34 35.79 70.72 9.72
C ASP A 34 36.52 70.00 8.58
N LEU A 35 36.36 70.65 7.44
CA LEU A 35 37.07 70.65 6.16
C LEU A 35 38.46 69.98 6.13
N GLY A 36 38.51 68.85 5.42
CA GLY A 36 39.73 68.31 4.82
C GLY A 36 39.49 67.94 3.36
N ALA A 37 39.55 68.93 2.47
CA ALA A 37 39.41 68.73 1.04
C ALA A 37 40.52 67.83 0.47
N THR A 38 40.20 66.59 0.16
CA THR A 38 40.90 65.80 -0.86
C THR A 38 39.88 65.23 -1.83
N ARG A 39 39.79 65.89 -2.99
CA ARG A 39 39.17 65.33 -4.19
C ARG A 39 40.07 64.21 -4.71
N GLU A 40 39.92 63.01 -4.19
CA GLU A 40 40.23 61.79 -4.92
C GLU A 40 38.96 60.94 -4.90
N GLY A 41 38.20 61.06 -5.98
CA GLY A 41 37.08 60.16 -6.23
C GLY A 41 37.57 58.72 -6.14
N SER A 42 36.84 57.91 -5.38
CA SER A 42 36.97 56.46 -5.24
C SER A 42 37.54 55.80 -6.49
N ARG A 43 38.86 55.59 -6.51
CA ARG A 43 39.58 54.75 -7.49
C ARG A 43 39.71 53.30 -7.02
N THR A 44 39.09 52.99 -5.88
CA THR A 44 39.07 51.64 -5.31
C THR A 44 37.95 50.78 -5.87
N ASP A 45 36.99 51.34 -6.62
CA ASP A 45 35.95 50.57 -7.30
C ASP A 45 36.47 49.96 -8.62
N ASP A 46 37.18 50.76 -9.43
CA ASP A 46 37.67 50.32 -10.75
C ASP A 46 38.57 49.07 -10.65
N GLN A 47 39.46 49.01 -9.65
CA GLN A 47 40.36 47.86 -9.43
C GLN A 47 39.66 46.63 -8.85
N VAL A 48 38.52 46.81 -8.15
CA VAL A 48 37.70 45.70 -7.65
C VAL A 48 36.86 45.13 -8.79
N VAL A 49 36.33 45.99 -9.66
CA VAL A 49 35.65 45.60 -10.90
C VAL A 49 36.60 44.84 -11.82
N GLU A 50 37.83 45.32 -12.04
CA GLU A 50 38.85 44.60 -12.82
C GLU A 50 39.20 43.23 -12.20
N ARG A 51 39.30 43.14 -10.86
CA ARG A 51 39.53 41.86 -10.16
C ARG A 51 38.37 40.88 -10.28
N GLU A 52 37.13 41.36 -10.30
CA GLU A 52 35.95 40.53 -10.53
C GLU A 52 35.86 40.05 -11.98
N GLU A 53 36.31 40.85 -12.96
CA GLU A 53 36.43 40.45 -14.36
C GLU A 53 37.53 39.40 -14.63
N GLU A 54 38.57 39.39 -13.78
CA GLU A 54 39.67 38.41 -13.81
C GLU A 54 39.41 37.14 -13.00
N ALA A 55 38.32 37.08 -12.22
CA ALA A 55 37.94 35.89 -11.46
C ALA A 55 37.63 34.71 -12.40
N ILE A 56 38.06 33.51 -12.00
CA ILE A 56 38.13 32.29 -12.80
C ILE A 56 36.90 32.11 -13.70
N LYS A 57 37.14 32.27 -15.01
CA LYS A 57 36.14 32.22 -16.07
C LYS A 57 35.69 30.78 -16.29
N LEU A 58 34.41 30.49 -16.08
CA LEU A 58 33.82 29.29 -16.68
C LEU A 58 33.76 29.54 -18.19
N ASP A 59 34.58 28.84 -18.95
CA ASP A 59 34.61 28.87 -20.42
C ASP A 59 34.95 30.25 -21.05
N GLY A 60 35.85 31.01 -20.45
CA GLY A 60 36.41 32.24 -21.05
C GLY A 60 35.48 33.46 -21.10
N LEU A 61 34.25 33.36 -20.63
CA LEU A 61 33.29 34.47 -20.51
C LEU A 61 33.59 35.35 -19.30
N ASN A 62 33.40 36.67 -19.42
CA ASN A 62 33.47 37.58 -18.27
C ASN A 62 32.13 37.61 -17.49
N VAL A 63 32.15 38.18 -16.28
CA VAL A 63 30.99 38.19 -15.37
C VAL A 63 29.79 38.94 -15.97
N ALA A 64 30.03 40.03 -16.70
CA ALA A 64 28.98 40.80 -17.38
C ALA A 64 28.30 39.98 -18.49
N GLN A 65 29.08 39.26 -19.31
CA GLN A 65 28.58 38.38 -20.36
C GLN A 65 27.80 37.20 -19.78
N MET A 66 28.24 36.62 -18.67
CA MET A 66 27.47 35.56 -17.99
C MET A 66 26.13 36.06 -17.44
N LYS A 67 26.10 37.29 -16.91
CA LYS A 67 24.86 37.92 -16.44
C LYS A 67 23.90 38.18 -17.60
N GLU A 68 24.40 38.77 -18.69
CA GLU A 68 23.62 39.04 -19.91
C GLU A 68 23.08 37.73 -20.53
N MET A 69 23.89 36.66 -20.56
CA MET A 69 23.44 35.34 -21.03
C MET A 69 22.34 34.76 -20.14
N ARG A 70 22.45 34.85 -18.81
CA ARG A 70 21.41 34.37 -17.88
C ARG A 70 20.11 35.15 -17.99
N GLU A 71 20.20 36.47 -18.21
CA GLU A 71 19.03 37.35 -18.37
C GLU A 71 18.32 37.13 -19.72
N LYS A 72 19.09 36.83 -20.78
CA LYS A 72 18.55 36.50 -22.11
C LYS A 72 18.24 35.01 -22.32
N ALA A 73 18.60 34.16 -21.37
CA ALA A 73 18.36 32.73 -21.48
C ALA A 73 16.86 32.42 -21.44
N GLU A 74 16.38 31.76 -22.48
CA GLU A 74 15.04 31.22 -22.48
C GLU A 74 14.99 29.95 -21.62
N LYS A 75 14.09 29.97 -20.64
CA LYS A 75 13.83 28.81 -19.79
C LYS A 75 12.78 27.94 -20.45
N HIS A 76 13.18 26.74 -20.84
CA HIS A 76 12.28 25.71 -21.35
C HIS A 76 12.14 24.61 -20.29
N ALA A 77 10.90 24.20 -20.00
CA ALA A 77 10.64 23.05 -19.15
C ALA A 77 10.82 21.76 -19.96
N PHE A 78 11.34 20.71 -19.32
CA PHE A 78 11.39 19.39 -19.94
C PHE A 78 9.98 18.91 -20.28
N GLN A 79 9.81 18.41 -21.51
CA GLN A 79 8.58 17.78 -21.97
C GLN A 79 8.82 16.28 -22.12
N ALA A 80 7.79 15.48 -21.81
CA ALA A 80 7.86 14.04 -21.92
C ALA A 80 6.68 13.49 -22.74
N GLU A 81 6.98 12.60 -23.68
CA GLU A 81 5.96 11.95 -24.51
C GLU A 81 5.35 10.75 -23.75
N VAL A 82 4.14 10.94 -23.23
CA VAL A 82 3.41 9.98 -22.38
C VAL A 82 3.28 8.62 -23.06
N THR A 83 2.88 8.59 -24.33
CA THR A 83 2.69 7.35 -25.11
C THR A 83 4.00 6.55 -25.24
N ARG A 84 5.13 7.24 -25.40
CA ARG A 84 6.44 6.59 -25.51
C ARG A 84 6.94 6.09 -24.15
N MET A 85 6.67 6.83 -23.07
CA MET A 85 6.96 6.39 -21.70
C MET A 85 6.16 5.13 -21.34
N MET A 86 4.86 5.08 -21.65
CA MET A 86 4.03 3.88 -21.46
C MET A 86 4.62 2.67 -22.16
N LYS A 87 5.03 2.81 -23.43
CA LYS A 87 5.67 1.72 -24.18
C LYS A 87 6.97 1.25 -23.54
N LEU A 88 7.76 2.14 -22.94
CA LEU A 88 8.99 1.76 -22.23
C LEU A 88 8.69 1.05 -20.91
N ILE A 89 7.70 1.52 -20.15
CA ILE A 89 7.27 0.86 -18.91
C ILE A 89 6.78 -0.57 -19.22
N ILE A 90 5.95 -0.72 -20.24
CA ILE A 90 5.35 -2.00 -20.63
C ILE A 90 6.38 -2.95 -21.27
N ASN A 91 7.25 -2.47 -22.15
CA ASN A 91 8.11 -3.38 -22.94
C ASN A 91 9.56 -3.47 -22.44
N SER A 92 10.03 -2.56 -21.59
CA SER A 92 11.46 -2.44 -21.27
C SER A 92 11.79 -2.42 -19.79
N LEU A 93 10.87 -1.95 -18.92
CA LEU A 93 11.16 -1.82 -17.49
C LEU A 93 11.06 -3.15 -16.74
N TYR A 94 10.09 -4.00 -17.10
CA TYR A 94 9.82 -5.25 -16.39
C TYR A 94 10.23 -6.47 -17.21
N ARG A 95 11.17 -7.25 -16.67
CA ARG A 95 11.52 -8.57 -17.22
C ARG A 95 10.46 -9.62 -16.90
N ASN A 96 9.87 -9.54 -15.70
CA ASN A 96 8.91 -10.52 -15.20
C ASN A 96 7.51 -9.90 -15.18
N LYS A 97 6.59 -10.46 -15.96
CA LYS A 97 5.20 -9.98 -16.05
C LYS A 97 4.42 -10.16 -14.75
N GLU A 98 4.77 -11.16 -13.94
CA GLU A 98 4.19 -11.49 -12.62
C GLU A 98 4.07 -10.31 -11.64
N ILE A 99 4.91 -9.28 -11.86
CA ILE A 99 5.00 -8.10 -11.01
C ILE A 99 3.69 -7.29 -10.93
N PHE A 100 2.82 -7.40 -11.93
CA PHE A 100 1.58 -6.63 -11.98
C PHE A 100 0.72 -6.84 -10.73
N LEU A 101 0.63 -8.09 -10.24
CA LEU A 101 -0.22 -8.42 -9.10
C LEU A 101 0.37 -7.85 -7.82
N ARG A 102 1.70 -7.85 -7.68
CA ARG A 102 2.40 -7.19 -6.57
C ARG A 102 2.05 -5.70 -6.54
N GLU A 103 2.22 -5.01 -7.66
CA GLU A 103 1.99 -3.56 -7.74
C GLU A 103 0.52 -3.21 -7.42
N LEU A 104 -0.44 -3.99 -7.94
CA LEU A 104 -1.86 -3.75 -7.67
C LEU A 104 -2.24 -4.01 -6.21
N ILE A 105 -1.73 -5.08 -5.61
CA ILE A 105 -1.96 -5.37 -4.18
C ILE A 105 -1.29 -4.32 -3.29
N SER A 106 -0.08 -3.85 -3.65
CA SER A 106 0.58 -2.76 -2.92
C SER A 106 -0.23 -1.46 -2.98
N ASN A 107 -0.79 -1.11 -4.15
CA ASN A 107 -1.67 0.07 -4.28
C ASN A 107 -2.95 -0.08 -3.45
N ALA A 108 -3.53 -1.29 -3.40
CA ALA A 108 -4.68 -1.59 -2.56
C ALA A 108 -4.35 -1.46 -1.06
N SER A 109 -3.18 -1.94 -0.63
CA SER A 109 -2.68 -1.76 0.74
C SER A 109 -2.53 -0.28 1.09
N ASP A 110 -1.91 0.51 0.22
CA ASP A 110 -1.76 1.95 0.42
C ASP A 110 -3.12 2.65 0.56
N ALA A 111 -4.13 2.22 -0.21
CA ALA A 111 -5.48 2.77 -0.12
C ALA A 111 -6.17 2.43 1.21
N LEU A 112 -5.91 1.22 1.75
CA LEU A 112 -6.39 0.78 3.05
C LEU A 112 -5.68 1.50 4.20
N ASP A 113 -4.37 1.72 4.11
CA ASP A 113 -3.61 2.49 5.10
C ASP A 113 -4.07 3.96 5.13
N LYS A 114 -4.35 4.57 3.97
CA LYS A 114 -4.91 5.94 3.91
C LYS A 114 -6.22 6.07 4.67
N ILE A 115 -7.18 5.18 4.44
CA ILE A 115 -8.46 5.24 5.15
C ILE A 115 -8.30 4.90 6.64
N ARG A 116 -7.38 3.98 6.98
CA ARG A 116 -7.03 3.66 8.39
C ARG A 116 -6.49 4.89 9.10
N LEU A 117 -5.54 5.62 8.50
CA LEU A 117 -4.97 6.84 9.05
C LEU A 117 -6.02 7.94 9.21
N LEU A 118 -6.90 8.12 8.22
CA LEU A 118 -8.02 9.07 8.33
C LEU A 118 -9.01 8.67 9.43
N SER A 119 -9.23 7.37 9.65
CA SER A 119 -10.13 6.90 10.72
C SER A 119 -9.63 7.23 12.13
N LEU A 120 -8.32 7.46 12.30
CA LEU A 120 -7.74 7.88 13.58
C LEU A 120 -8.20 9.30 13.98
N THR A 121 -8.46 10.17 13.00
CA THR A 121 -8.92 11.54 13.24
C THR A 121 -10.43 11.69 13.07
N ASN A 122 -11.03 10.93 12.15
CA ASN A 122 -12.47 10.92 11.89
C ASN A 122 -12.99 9.48 11.74
N PRO A 123 -13.55 8.86 12.81
CA PRO A 123 -14.06 7.50 12.75
C PRO A 123 -15.20 7.28 11.74
N ASP A 124 -15.97 8.33 11.40
CA ASP A 124 -17.15 8.21 10.52
C ASP A 124 -16.81 7.80 9.09
N VAL A 125 -15.55 7.96 8.67
CA VAL A 125 -15.09 7.57 7.33
C VAL A 125 -15.24 6.06 7.07
N LEU A 126 -15.33 5.25 8.14
CA LEU A 126 -15.52 3.80 8.05
C LEU A 126 -17.00 3.37 8.01
N ASN A 127 -17.95 4.26 8.28
CA ASN A 127 -19.39 3.93 8.33
C ASN A 127 -19.92 3.38 6.99
N SER A 128 -19.31 3.78 5.87
CA SER A 128 -19.65 3.29 4.53
C SER A 128 -19.26 1.82 4.30
N ASN A 129 -18.18 1.37 4.93
CA ASN A 129 -17.70 -0.01 4.89
C ASN A 129 -16.69 -0.24 6.04
N PRO A 130 -17.01 -1.00 7.10
CA PRO A 130 -16.10 -1.19 8.22
C PRO A 130 -14.94 -2.15 7.90
N GLU A 131 -15.04 -2.95 6.84
CA GLU A 131 -14.03 -3.95 6.50
C GLU A 131 -12.82 -3.30 5.82
N LEU A 132 -11.61 -3.77 6.18
CA LEU A 132 -10.34 -3.40 5.56
C LEU A 132 -9.69 -4.64 4.95
N THR A 133 -10.05 -4.96 3.70
CA THR A 133 -9.65 -6.20 3.04
C THR A 133 -9.31 -5.98 1.56
N ILE A 134 -8.51 -6.89 1.02
CA ILE A 134 -8.22 -7.00 -0.41
C ILE A 134 -8.78 -8.33 -0.89
N ARG A 135 -9.53 -8.33 -1.99
CA ARG A 135 -10.18 -9.51 -2.55
C ARG A 135 -9.79 -9.69 -4.01
N VAL A 136 -9.32 -10.89 -4.36
CA VAL A 136 -8.89 -11.26 -5.72
C VAL A 136 -9.82 -12.34 -6.26
N LYS A 137 -10.41 -12.09 -7.43
CA LYS A 137 -11.32 -13.03 -8.10
C LYS A 137 -10.97 -13.15 -9.57
N SER A 138 -10.73 -14.37 -10.04
CA SER A 138 -10.60 -14.66 -11.46
C SER A 138 -11.94 -15.08 -12.07
N ASP A 139 -12.14 -14.66 -13.31
CA ASP A 139 -13.23 -15.09 -14.18
C ASP A 139 -12.59 -15.62 -15.47
N LYS A 140 -12.45 -16.95 -15.50
CA LYS A 140 -11.82 -17.66 -16.63
C LYS A 140 -12.66 -17.59 -17.90
N GLU A 141 -13.98 -17.54 -17.78
CA GLU A 141 -14.90 -17.57 -18.92
C GLU A 141 -14.81 -16.27 -19.72
N ASN A 142 -14.72 -15.13 -19.03
CA ASN A 142 -14.64 -13.82 -19.65
C ASN A 142 -13.19 -13.30 -19.80
N GLY A 143 -12.20 -14.03 -19.30
CA GLY A 143 -10.79 -13.61 -19.35
C GLY A 143 -10.49 -12.41 -18.45
N LEU A 144 -11.21 -12.29 -17.32
CA LEU A 144 -11.13 -11.15 -16.42
C LEU A 144 -10.47 -11.52 -15.09
N LEU A 145 -9.64 -10.61 -14.58
CA LEU A 145 -9.10 -10.69 -13.23
C LEU A 145 -9.52 -9.44 -12.45
N HIS A 146 -10.17 -9.64 -11.31
CA HIS A 146 -10.64 -8.58 -10.44
C HIS A 146 -9.79 -8.51 -9.17
N ILE A 147 -9.32 -7.32 -8.85
CA ILE A 147 -8.67 -6.98 -7.59
C ILE A 147 -9.51 -5.87 -6.95
N THR A 148 -10.11 -6.16 -5.80
CA THR A 148 -11.02 -5.24 -5.10
C THR A 148 -10.45 -4.91 -3.73
N ASP A 149 -10.29 -3.64 -3.43
CA ASP A 149 -9.92 -3.14 -2.12
C ASP A 149 -11.07 -2.34 -1.49
N THR A 150 -11.14 -2.35 -0.17
CA THR A 150 -12.08 -1.54 0.61
C THR A 150 -11.43 -0.27 1.18
N GLY A 151 -10.40 0.24 0.50
CA GLY A 151 -9.62 1.41 0.89
C GLY A 151 -10.39 2.73 0.73
N ILE A 152 -9.65 3.83 0.65
CA ILE A 152 -10.22 5.19 0.58
C ILE A 152 -11.04 5.46 -0.72
N GLY A 153 -10.67 4.80 -1.83
CA GLY A 153 -11.20 5.09 -3.16
C GLY A 153 -10.74 6.44 -3.73
N MET A 154 -11.11 6.72 -4.98
CA MET A 154 -10.72 7.90 -5.74
C MET A 154 -11.94 8.71 -6.17
N THR A 155 -11.85 10.03 -6.06
CA THR A 155 -12.85 10.95 -6.66
C THR A 155 -12.68 10.99 -8.18
N LYS A 156 -13.63 11.60 -8.90
CA LYS A 156 -13.46 11.82 -10.35
C LYS A 156 -12.17 12.59 -10.67
N SER A 157 -11.85 13.58 -9.83
CA SER A 157 -10.63 14.39 -9.97
C SER A 157 -9.38 13.52 -9.79
N ASP A 158 -9.38 12.63 -8.79
CA ASP A 158 -8.25 11.73 -8.54
C ASP A 158 -8.05 10.73 -9.68
N LEU A 159 -9.13 10.18 -10.24
CA LEU A 159 -9.04 9.27 -11.39
C LEU A 159 -8.37 9.95 -12.59
N VAL A 160 -8.71 11.21 -12.87
CA VAL A 160 -8.10 11.96 -13.97
C VAL A 160 -6.66 12.35 -13.65
N ASN A 161 -6.43 12.89 -12.45
CA ASN A 161 -5.15 13.48 -12.11
C ASN A 161 -4.10 12.43 -11.75
N ASN A 162 -4.45 11.40 -10.99
CA ASN A 162 -3.50 10.41 -10.45
C ASN A 162 -3.29 9.23 -11.41
N LEU A 163 -4.36 8.69 -12.01
CA LEU A 163 -4.24 7.59 -12.98
C LEU A 163 -3.97 8.07 -14.42
N GLY A 164 -4.33 9.31 -14.74
CA GLY A 164 -4.07 9.90 -16.05
C GLY A 164 -2.70 10.55 -16.20
N THR A 165 -1.95 10.73 -15.11
CA THR A 165 -0.62 11.35 -15.12
C THR A 165 0.44 10.33 -14.75
N ILE A 166 1.42 10.14 -15.61
CA ILE A 166 2.58 9.26 -15.32
C ILE A 166 3.49 9.94 -14.31
N ALA A 167 4.05 9.15 -13.38
CA ALA A 167 4.96 9.61 -12.33
C ALA A 167 4.32 10.56 -11.31
N LYS A 168 2.99 10.49 -11.18
CA LYS A 168 2.25 11.15 -10.10
C LYS A 168 1.75 10.11 -9.12
N SER A 169 2.12 10.23 -7.85
CA SER A 169 1.63 9.35 -6.77
C SER A 169 0.78 10.14 -5.79
N GLY A 170 -0.51 9.79 -5.71
CA GLY A 170 -1.39 10.28 -4.65
C GLY A 170 -1.00 9.76 -3.26
N THR A 171 -0.15 8.73 -3.15
CA THR A 171 0.41 8.28 -1.87
C THR A 171 1.53 9.21 -1.40
N ALA A 172 2.39 9.66 -2.31
CA ALA A 172 3.43 10.64 -1.98
C ALA A 172 2.83 11.99 -1.55
N GLU A 173 1.79 12.47 -2.24
CA GLU A 173 1.08 13.70 -1.87
C GLU A 173 0.38 13.57 -0.50
N PHE A 174 -0.21 12.41 -0.21
CA PHE A 174 -0.83 12.14 1.08
C PHE A 174 0.20 12.15 2.21
N LEU A 175 1.34 11.48 2.01
CA LEU A 175 2.45 11.47 2.97
C LEU A 175 2.93 12.89 3.29
N GLN A 176 3.08 13.74 2.27
CA GLN A 176 3.47 15.14 2.48
C GLN A 176 2.47 15.88 3.36
N LYS A 177 1.16 15.76 3.07
CA LYS A 177 0.10 16.42 3.85
C LYS A 177 0.07 15.95 5.31
N VAL A 178 0.28 14.65 5.56
CA VAL A 178 0.29 14.11 6.92
C VAL A 178 1.57 14.49 7.67
N ALA A 179 2.72 14.52 6.99
CA ALA A 179 3.99 14.95 7.58
C ALA A 179 4.00 16.43 8.00
N GLU A 180 3.21 17.28 7.34
CA GLU A 180 3.01 18.69 7.72
C GLU A 180 2.18 18.85 9.01
N THR A 181 1.55 17.77 9.52
CA THR A 181 0.78 17.79 10.77
C THR A 181 1.68 17.43 11.96
N ALA A 182 1.65 18.23 13.04
CA ALA A 182 2.58 18.14 14.17
C ALA A 182 2.56 16.82 14.96
N ASP A 183 1.50 16.01 14.83
CA ASP A 183 1.30 14.69 15.46
C ASP A 183 1.34 13.54 14.43
N ALA A 184 2.26 13.62 13.47
CA ALA A 184 2.45 12.60 12.43
C ALA A 184 2.64 11.19 13.05
N PRO A 185 1.73 10.22 12.78
CA PRO A 185 1.88 8.86 13.28
C PRO A 185 3.15 8.20 12.75
N LYS A 186 3.90 7.47 13.60
CA LYS A 186 5.11 6.73 13.20
C LYS A 186 4.86 5.67 12.10
N GLU A 187 3.59 5.35 11.83
CA GLU A 187 3.13 4.39 10.82
C GLU A 187 3.14 4.94 9.38
N LEU A 188 3.60 6.18 9.16
CA LEU A 188 3.79 6.76 7.81
C LEU A 188 4.75 5.96 6.93
N ASN A 189 5.60 5.12 7.52
CA ASN A 189 6.59 4.31 6.81
C ASN A 189 5.99 3.07 6.13
N ASP A 190 4.72 2.75 6.37
CA ASP A 190 4.07 1.55 5.80
C ASP A 190 3.58 1.77 4.36
N LEU A 191 3.52 3.01 3.89
CA LEU A 191 3.09 3.37 2.53
C LEU A 191 4.19 3.10 1.49
N ILE A 192 3.84 2.30 0.47
CA ILE A 192 4.80 1.70 -0.47
C ILE A 192 4.94 2.52 -1.76
N GLY A 193 3.81 2.96 -2.33
CA GLY A 193 3.74 3.47 -3.70
C GLY A 193 4.20 4.92 -3.88
N GLN A 194 5.50 5.18 -3.97
CA GLN A 194 6.02 6.56 -4.10
C GLN A 194 6.24 7.04 -5.55
N PHE A 195 6.45 6.13 -6.50
CA PHE A 195 6.91 6.48 -7.85
C PHE A 195 5.79 6.87 -8.84
N GLY A 196 4.55 6.45 -8.61
CA GLY A 196 3.44 6.77 -9.53
C GLY A 196 3.51 6.08 -10.90
N VAL A 197 4.18 4.92 -10.99
CA VAL A 197 4.28 4.11 -12.22
C VAL A 197 3.76 2.68 -12.08
N GLY A 198 3.63 2.17 -10.85
CA GLY A 198 3.29 0.77 -10.58
C GLY A 198 1.95 0.31 -11.17
N PHE A 199 0.95 1.21 -11.20
CA PHE A 199 -0.36 0.93 -11.81
C PHE A 199 -0.26 0.49 -13.28
N TYR A 200 0.62 1.12 -14.06
CA TYR A 200 0.76 0.84 -15.49
C TYR A 200 1.41 -0.52 -15.78
N SER A 201 1.96 -1.20 -14.77
CA SER A 201 2.40 -2.60 -14.90
C SER A 201 1.23 -3.56 -15.20
N ALA A 202 -0.02 -3.15 -14.94
CA ALA A 202 -1.21 -3.91 -15.34
C ALA A 202 -1.26 -4.18 -16.86
N PHE A 203 -0.79 -3.23 -17.68
CA PHE A 203 -0.76 -3.38 -19.15
C PHE A 203 0.32 -4.36 -19.66
N LEU A 204 1.16 -4.92 -18.76
CA LEU A 204 2.03 -6.04 -19.10
C LEU A 204 1.22 -7.29 -19.47
N VAL A 205 0.09 -7.48 -18.78
CA VAL A 205 -0.75 -8.70 -18.86
C VAL A 205 -2.16 -8.43 -19.38
N ALA A 206 -2.61 -7.17 -19.39
CA ALA A 206 -3.95 -6.79 -19.82
C ALA A 206 -3.93 -5.91 -21.07
N ASP A 207 -4.89 -6.13 -21.98
CA ASP A 207 -5.14 -5.23 -23.11
C ASP A 207 -5.96 -4.01 -22.69
N ARG A 208 -6.84 -4.20 -21.70
CA ARG A 208 -7.72 -3.17 -21.19
C ARG A 208 -7.78 -3.24 -19.67
N VAL A 209 -7.74 -2.08 -19.04
CA VAL A 209 -7.83 -1.92 -17.59
C VAL A 209 -9.04 -1.05 -17.27
N ILE A 210 -9.92 -1.57 -16.42
CA ILE A 210 -11.13 -0.89 -15.97
C ILE A 210 -11.00 -0.70 -14.46
N VAL A 211 -11.10 0.54 -13.99
CA VAL A 211 -11.01 0.91 -12.58
C VAL A 211 -12.34 1.51 -12.16
N THR A 212 -13.09 0.78 -11.34
CA THR A 212 -14.31 1.30 -10.71
C THR A 212 -13.95 1.77 -9.31
N SER A 213 -14.18 3.03 -8.98
CA SER A 213 -13.81 3.58 -7.65
C SER A 213 -14.94 4.39 -7.03
N LYS A 214 -15.07 4.26 -5.71
CA LYS A 214 -16.01 5.01 -4.87
C LYS A 214 -15.27 5.58 -3.68
N ASN A 215 -15.08 6.90 -3.68
CA ASN A 215 -14.62 7.66 -2.52
C ASN A 215 -15.83 8.16 -1.71
N ASN A 216 -15.70 8.33 -0.39
CA ASN A 216 -16.79 8.85 0.45
C ASN A 216 -17.28 10.26 0.03
N GLU A 217 -16.40 11.08 -0.54
CA GLU A 217 -16.67 12.48 -0.90
C GLU A 217 -17.29 12.65 -2.30
N ASP A 218 -17.41 11.58 -3.07
CA ASP A 218 -17.88 11.64 -4.46
C ASP A 218 -18.74 10.43 -4.83
N GLU A 219 -19.33 10.44 -6.02
CA GLU A 219 -20.08 9.32 -6.58
C GLU A 219 -19.17 8.17 -7.06
N GLN A 220 -19.75 7.06 -7.48
CA GLN A 220 -18.99 5.96 -8.08
C GLN A 220 -18.70 6.29 -9.55
N TYR A 221 -17.44 6.13 -9.96
CA TYR A 221 -17.01 6.34 -11.34
C TYR A 221 -16.29 5.11 -11.88
N VAL A 222 -16.34 4.96 -13.20
CA VAL A 222 -15.62 3.96 -13.97
C VAL A 222 -14.61 4.69 -14.85
N TRP A 223 -13.34 4.38 -14.64
CA TRP A 223 -12.23 4.76 -15.49
C TRP A 223 -11.86 3.55 -16.36
N GLU A 224 -11.64 3.75 -17.65
CA GLU A 224 -11.30 2.68 -18.59
C GLU A 224 -10.22 3.14 -19.57
N SER A 225 -9.22 2.29 -19.81
CA SER A 225 -8.10 2.59 -20.71
C SER A 225 -7.54 1.36 -21.41
N ASP A 226 -7.00 1.59 -22.61
CA ASP A 226 -6.27 0.64 -23.45
C ASP A 226 -4.75 0.93 -23.50
N SER A 227 -4.23 1.73 -22.56
CA SER A 227 -2.86 2.29 -22.48
C SER A 227 -2.55 3.46 -23.42
N GLY A 228 -3.39 3.74 -24.42
CA GLY A 228 -3.24 4.88 -25.32
C GLY A 228 -4.01 6.09 -24.81
N GLU A 229 -5.30 5.90 -24.52
CA GLU A 229 -6.19 6.91 -23.97
C GLU A 229 -7.03 6.33 -22.82
N PHE A 230 -7.74 7.20 -22.10
CA PHE A 230 -8.64 6.78 -21.05
C PHE A 230 -9.94 7.58 -21.05
N THR A 231 -11.00 6.97 -20.55
CA THR A 231 -12.31 7.61 -20.38
C THR A 231 -12.73 7.52 -18.91
N VAL A 232 -13.54 8.49 -18.46
CA VAL A 232 -14.10 8.51 -17.11
C VAL A 232 -15.59 8.80 -17.20
N VAL A 233 -16.39 7.87 -16.70
CA VAL A 233 -17.86 7.96 -16.70
C VAL A 233 -18.40 7.71 -15.30
N LYS A 234 -19.53 8.33 -14.99
CA LYS A 234 -20.28 8.00 -13.77
C LYS A 234 -20.84 6.59 -13.90
N ASP A 235 -20.74 5.78 -12.85
CA ASP A 235 -21.23 4.41 -12.88
C ASP A 235 -22.77 4.37 -12.90
N PRO A 236 -23.40 3.82 -13.95
CA PRO A 236 -24.86 3.77 -14.04
C PRO A 236 -25.51 2.87 -12.99
N ARG A 237 -24.75 1.97 -12.36
CA ARG A 237 -25.24 1.06 -11.31
C ARG A 237 -25.40 1.76 -9.96
N GLY A 238 -24.85 2.97 -9.81
CA GLY A 238 -24.81 3.68 -8.54
C GLY A 238 -23.71 3.14 -7.61
N ASN A 239 -23.92 3.26 -6.30
CA ASN A 239 -22.93 2.84 -5.29
C ASN A 239 -23.03 1.32 -5.05
N THR A 240 -22.19 0.56 -5.75
CA THR A 240 -22.10 -0.90 -5.56
C THR A 240 -20.95 -1.30 -4.64
N LEU A 241 -19.90 -0.47 -4.56
CA LEU A 241 -18.69 -0.78 -3.79
C LEU A 241 -18.79 -0.38 -2.31
N GLY A 242 -19.70 0.54 -1.96
CA GLY A 242 -19.73 1.19 -0.65
C GLY A 242 -18.61 2.21 -0.51
N ARG A 243 -17.36 1.72 -0.53
CA ARG A 243 -16.10 2.48 -0.53
C ARG A 243 -14.95 1.61 -1.05
N GLY A 244 -14.01 2.21 -1.78
CA GLY A 244 -12.80 1.55 -2.25
C GLY A 244 -12.72 1.50 -3.77
N THR A 245 -11.95 0.55 -4.30
CA THR A 245 -11.70 0.43 -5.74
C THR A 245 -11.73 -1.02 -6.20
N GLN A 246 -12.29 -1.28 -7.38
CA GLN A 246 -12.14 -2.53 -8.11
C GLN A 246 -11.36 -2.28 -9.39
N VAL A 247 -10.17 -2.86 -9.49
CA VAL A 247 -9.38 -2.94 -10.71
C VAL A 247 -9.74 -4.24 -11.43
N THR A 248 -10.24 -4.12 -12.64
CA THR A 248 -10.59 -5.23 -13.53
C THR A 248 -9.63 -5.24 -14.71
N LEU A 249 -8.95 -6.35 -14.89
CA LEU A 249 -7.99 -6.58 -15.97
C LEU A 249 -8.63 -7.48 -17.00
N GLN A 250 -8.75 -7.00 -18.23
CA GLN A 250 -9.03 -7.86 -19.38
C GLN A 250 -7.71 -8.41 -19.89
N LEU A 251 -7.43 -9.67 -19.55
CA LEU A 251 -6.13 -10.27 -19.81
C LEU A 251 -5.94 -10.58 -21.29
N LYS A 252 -4.68 -10.42 -21.73
CA LYS A 252 -4.21 -10.85 -23.04
C LYS A 252 -4.33 -12.36 -23.17
N GLU A 253 -4.43 -12.86 -24.40
CA GLU A 253 -4.51 -14.31 -24.66
C GLU A 253 -3.30 -15.05 -24.10
N GLU A 254 -2.09 -14.50 -24.26
CA GLU A 254 -0.85 -15.09 -23.74
C GLU A 254 -0.69 -14.98 -22.21
N ALA A 255 -1.57 -14.23 -21.53
CA ALA A 255 -1.51 -13.98 -20.10
C ALA A 255 -2.61 -14.70 -19.31
N ARG A 256 -3.39 -15.58 -19.97
CA ARG A 256 -4.49 -16.31 -19.33
C ARG A 256 -4.05 -17.27 -18.22
N ASP A 257 -2.77 -17.65 -18.18
CA ASP A 257 -2.19 -18.43 -17.07
C ASP A 257 -2.37 -17.75 -15.71
N PHE A 258 -2.52 -16.41 -15.68
CA PHE A 258 -2.81 -15.65 -14.46
C PHE A 258 -4.28 -15.74 -14.00
N LEU A 259 -5.14 -16.45 -14.71
CA LEU A 259 -6.51 -16.77 -14.25
C LEU A 259 -6.58 -18.07 -13.45
N GLU A 260 -5.51 -18.87 -13.50
CA GLU A 260 -5.39 -20.10 -12.74
C GLU A 260 -5.24 -19.80 -11.24
N LEU A 261 -6.08 -20.45 -10.43
CA LEU A 261 -6.15 -20.20 -8.98
C LEU A 261 -4.82 -20.52 -8.29
N ASP A 262 -4.16 -21.61 -8.67
CA ASP A 262 -2.86 -21.99 -8.12
C ASP A 262 -1.76 -20.98 -8.46
N THR A 263 -1.82 -20.41 -9.67
CA THR A 263 -0.89 -19.36 -10.10
C THR A 263 -1.10 -18.10 -9.26
N LEU A 264 -2.35 -17.65 -9.12
CA LEU A 264 -2.69 -16.48 -8.30
C LEU A 264 -2.27 -16.67 -6.84
N LYS A 265 -2.58 -17.83 -6.25
CA LYS A 265 -2.19 -18.17 -4.88
C LYS A 265 -0.68 -18.08 -4.69
N LYS A 266 0.10 -18.71 -5.58
CA LYS A 266 1.57 -18.66 -5.53
C LYS A 266 2.11 -17.24 -5.67
N LEU A 267 1.51 -16.41 -6.53
CA LEU A 267 1.95 -15.02 -6.71
C LEU A 267 1.66 -14.16 -5.48
N ILE A 268 0.48 -14.30 -4.88
CA ILE A 268 0.11 -13.59 -3.65
C ILE A 268 1.04 -14.02 -2.51
N GLU A 269 1.28 -15.33 -2.33
CA GLU A 269 2.22 -15.83 -1.32
C GLU A 269 3.65 -15.34 -1.57
N LYS A 270 4.11 -15.32 -2.83
CA LYS A 270 5.49 -14.91 -3.17
C LYS A 270 5.76 -13.44 -2.92
N TYR A 271 4.80 -12.55 -3.18
CA TYR A 271 5.04 -11.10 -3.20
C TYR A 271 4.30 -10.32 -2.12
N SER A 272 3.21 -10.85 -1.58
CA SER A 272 2.26 -10.10 -0.75
C SER A 272 1.90 -10.84 0.55
N GLN A 273 2.63 -11.89 0.92
CA GLN A 273 2.39 -12.65 2.15
C GLN A 273 2.42 -11.81 3.43
N PHE A 274 3.17 -10.70 3.44
CA PHE A 274 3.36 -9.87 4.64
C PHE A 274 2.72 -8.49 4.53
N ILE A 275 1.83 -8.29 3.56
CA ILE A 275 0.94 -7.13 3.56
C ILE A 275 0.05 -7.21 4.80
N ASN A 276 -0.09 -6.08 5.50
CA ASN A 276 -0.73 -6.03 6.82
C ASN A 276 -2.27 -6.21 6.79
N PHE A 277 -2.87 -6.17 5.60
CA PHE A 277 -4.30 -6.37 5.39
C PHE A 277 -4.61 -7.76 4.86
N ASN A 278 -5.76 -8.31 5.24
CA ASN A 278 -6.18 -9.63 4.78
C ASN A 278 -6.43 -9.63 3.27
N ILE A 279 -5.79 -10.58 2.57
CA ILE A 279 -5.93 -10.85 1.15
C ILE A 279 -6.70 -12.15 0.98
N TYR A 280 -7.88 -12.05 0.38
CA TYR A 280 -8.74 -13.18 0.07
C TYR A 280 -8.68 -13.52 -1.41
N LEU A 281 -8.62 -14.81 -1.73
CA LEU A 281 -8.75 -15.34 -3.09
C LEU A 281 -10.05 -16.11 -3.20
N TRP A 282 -10.82 -15.88 -4.27
CA TRP A 282 -12.03 -16.66 -4.55
C TRP A 282 -11.64 -18.05 -5.05
N THR A 283 -11.80 -19.08 -4.22
CA THR A 283 -11.38 -20.45 -4.54
C THR A 283 -12.54 -21.44 -4.45
N SER A 284 -12.42 -22.56 -5.15
CA SER A 284 -13.37 -23.67 -5.10
C SER A 284 -12.84 -24.79 -4.21
N LYS A 285 -13.66 -25.30 -3.29
CA LYS A 285 -13.39 -26.51 -2.50
C LYS A 285 -14.36 -27.60 -2.93
N THR A 286 -13.84 -28.79 -3.20
CA THR A 286 -14.67 -29.97 -3.46
C THR A 286 -14.77 -30.77 -2.18
N GLU A 287 -15.96 -30.78 -1.57
CA GLU A 287 -16.25 -31.58 -0.39
C GLU A 287 -17.11 -32.78 -0.80
N THR A 288 -16.75 -33.96 -0.33
CA THR A 288 -17.55 -35.17 -0.51
C THR A 288 -18.64 -35.19 0.55
N VAL A 289 -19.87 -34.87 0.15
CA VAL A 289 -21.03 -34.91 1.04
C VAL A 289 -21.74 -36.25 0.83
N GLU A 290 -22.01 -36.95 1.92
CA GLU A 290 -22.84 -38.16 1.89
C GLU A 290 -24.31 -37.73 1.87
N GLU A 291 -24.94 -37.84 0.69
CA GLU A 291 -26.38 -37.62 0.56
C GLU A 291 -27.11 -38.97 0.75
N PRO A 292 -28.16 -39.03 1.58
CA PRO A 292 -28.99 -40.22 1.65
C PRO A 292 -29.68 -40.43 0.30
N VAL A 293 -29.61 -41.66 -0.23
CA VAL A 293 -30.35 -42.00 -1.44
C VAL A 293 -31.84 -42.04 -1.07
N GLU A 294 -32.61 -41.02 -1.45
CA GLU A 294 -34.06 -41.20 -1.53
C GLU A 294 -34.31 -42.28 -2.59
N GLU A 295 -34.66 -43.48 -2.15
CA GLU A 295 -35.22 -44.51 -3.00
C GLU A 295 -36.45 -43.91 -3.68
N ARG A 296 -36.31 -43.53 -4.95
CA ARG A 296 -37.46 -43.31 -5.82
C ARG A 296 -38.26 -44.59 -5.80
N LYS A 297 -39.41 -44.58 -5.11
CA LYS A 297 -40.44 -45.61 -5.25
C LYS A 297 -40.71 -45.79 -6.74
N LEU A 298 -40.20 -46.89 -7.28
CA LEU A 298 -40.67 -47.44 -8.54
C LEU A 298 -42.12 -47.84 -8.30
N GLU A 299 -43.05 -47.11 -8.94
CA GLU A 299 -44.42 -47.58 -9.09
C GLU A 299 -44.39 -48.79 -10.04
N ASP A 300 -44.21 -49.99 -9.48
CA ASP A 300 -44.61 -51.22 -10.15
C ASP A 300 -46.01 -51.61 -9.67
N THR A 301 -46.92 -51.66 -10.64
CA THR A 301 -48.33 -52.00 -10.46
C THR A 301 -48.50 -53.52 -10.49
N GLU A 302 -48.99 -54.04 -9.36
CA GLU A 302 -49.79 -55.25 -9.09
C GLU A 302 -49.74 -56.46 -10.04
N GLY A 303 -49.44 -57.64 -9.44
CA GLY A 303 -49.74 -58.93 -10.05
C GLY A 303 -49.47 -60.19 -9.18
N LYS A 304 -50.38 -60.47 -8.22
CA LYS A 304 -50.85 -61.79 -7.73
C LYS A 304 -49.94 -62.81 -6.97
N GLU A 305 -50.35 -63.01 -5.71
CA GLU A 305 -50.79 -64.26 -5.02
C GLU A 305 -49.89 -65.48 -4.71
N GLU A 306 -50.00 -65.86 -3.42
CA GLU A 306 -49.94 -67.18 -2.73
C GLU A 306 -48.62 -67.72 -2.13
N LYS A 307 -48.69 -67.93 -0.79
CA LYS A 307 -48.14 -69.03 0.07
C LYS A 307 -46.60 -69.18 0.13
N ASP A 308 -45.93 -69.58 1.22
CA ASP A 308 -46.24 -70.41 2.38
C ASP A 308 -45.22 -70.14 3.52
N GLU A 309 -45.41 -70.81 4.66
CA GLU A 309 -44.74 -70.71 5.98
C GLU A 309 -43.21 -70.96 6.06
N ASP A 310 -42.65 -70.44 7.18
CA ASP A 310 -41.56 -70.97 8.02
C ASP A 310 -40.07 -70.56 7.81
N LYS A 311 -39.55 -69.95 8.89
CA LYS A 311 -38.21 -70.07 9.52
C LYS A 311 -36.99 -69.20 9.12
N VAL A 312 -36.62 -68.40 10.14
CA VAL A 312 -35.28 -68.16 10.76
C VAL A 312 -34.38 -67.06 10.18
N GLU A 313 -34.22 -66.03 11.04
CA GLU A 313 -33.06 -65.16 11.33
C GLU A 313 -32.09 -64.78 10.20
N GLU A 314 -32.01 -63.49 9.92
CA GLU A 314 -30.77 -62.71 10.04
C GLU A 314 -31.15 -61.23 10.25
N GLU A 315 -30.67 -60.62 11.34
CA GLU A 315 -30.74 -59.17 11.57
C GLU A 315 -29.81 -58.48 10.56
N GLU A 316 -30.36 -57.90 9.48
CA GLU A 316 -29.64 -56.93 8.66
C GLU A 316 -29.84 -55.53 9.26
N ASP A 317 -28.75 -54.95 9.73
CA ASP A 317 -28.62 -53.53 10.07
C ASP A 317 -29.09 -52.67 8.88
N ASP A 318 -30.23 -52.01 9.07
CA ASP A 318 -30.87 -51.11 8.11
C ASP A 318 -30.13 -49.76 8.13
N GLU A 319 -28.85 -49.74 7.73
CA GLU A 319 -28.13 -48.49 7.47
C GLU A 319 -28.56 -47.92 6.11
N PRO A 320 -29.10 -46.68 6.06
CA PRO A 320 -29.52 -46.07 4.82
C PRO A 320 -28.32 -45.91 3.88
N LYS A 321 -28.42 -46.46 2.65
CA LYS A 321 -27.38 -46.32 1.62
C LYS A 321 -27.13 -44.83 1.35
N THR A 322 -26.01 -44.30 1.84
CA THR A 322 -25.54 -42.96 1.50
C THR A 322 -24.74 -43.00 0.21
N LYS A 323 -24.99 -42.06 -0.70
CA LYS A 323 -24.17 -41.86 -1.89
C LYS A 323 -23.24 -40.69 -1.64
N LYS A 324 -21.94 -40.94 -1.78
CA LYS A 324 -20.91 -39.89 -1.80
C LYS A 324 -21.09 -39.05 -3.05
N VAL A 325 -21.55 -37.81 -2.89
CA VAL A 325 -21.67 -36.81 -3.96
C VAL A 325 -20.60 -35.75 -3.73
N GLU A 326 -19.75 -35.53 -4.73
CA GLU A 326 -18.78 -34.44 -4.71
C GLU A 326 -19.50 -33.12 -4.98
N LYS A 327 -19.47 -32.20 -4.02
CA LYS A 327 -20.06 -30.87 -4.14
C LYS A 327 -18.95 -29.83 -4.14
N THR A 328 -18.83 -29.09 -5.24
CA THR A 328 -17.90 -27.95 -5.33
C THR A 328 -18.59 -26.69 -4.78
N THR A 329 -18.05 -26.13 -3.70
CA THR A 329 -18.46 -24.85 -3.13
C THR A 329 -17.40 -23.80 -3.42
N TRP A 330 -17.82 -22.55 -3.63
CA TRP A 330 -16.93 -21.43 -3.86
C TRP A 330 -16.98 -20.48 -2.66
N ASP A 331 -15.81 -20.10 -2.14
CA ASP A 331 -15.71 -19.19 -1.00
C ASP A 331 -14.41 -18.38 -1.04
N TRP A 332 -14.34 -17.36 -0.20
CA TRP A 332 -13.15 -16.52 -0.02
C TRP A 332 -12.14 -17.21 0.92
N GLU A 333 -10.98 -17.58 0.39
CA GLU A 333 -9.88 -18.16 1.15
C GLU A 333 -8.85 -17.07 1.53
N LEU A 334 -8.52 -16.98 2.82
CA LEU A 334 -7.45 -16.09 3.30
C LEU A 334 -6.07 -16.67 2.90
N ILE A 335 -5.31 -15.91 2.12
CA ILE A 335 -4.01 -16.37 1.60
C ILE A 335 -2.84 -15.94 2.49
N ASN A 336 -2.80 -14.67 2.92
CA ASN A 336 -1.70 -14.12 3.71
C ASN A 336 -1.89 -14.30 5.23
N SER A 337 -2.06 -15.54 5.68
CA SER A 337 -2.30 -15.84 7.10
C SER A 337 -1.08 -15.59 8.02
N ALA A 338 0.13 -15.60 7.46
CA ALA A 338 1.36 -15.42 8.22
C ALA A 338 1.62 -13.94 8.54
N LYS A 339 1.53 -13.57 9.81
CA LYS A 339 1.78 -12.19 10.26
C LYS A 339 3.28 -11.89 10.35
N PRO A 340 3.72 -10.67 10.00
CA PRO A 340 5.13 -10.29 10.06
C PRO A 340 5.60 -10.06 11.50
N ILE A 341 6.15 -11.09 12.13
CA ILE A 341 6.54 -11.03 13.56
C ILE A 341 7.76 -10.13 13.84
N TRP A 342 8.61 -9.86 12.84
CA TRP A 342 9.76 -8.96 13.00
C TRP A 342 9.37 -7.50 13.25
N THR A 343 8.11 -7.13 13.03
CA THR A 343 7.62 -5.78 13.29
C THR A 343 7.42 -5.52 14.79
N ARG A 344 7.08 -6.57 15.55
CA ARG A 344 6.87 -6.57 17.01
C ARG A 344 8.18 -6.57 17.78
N LYS A 345 8.14 -6.15 19.05
CA LYS A 345 9.33 -6.18 19.91
C LYS A 345 9.70 -7.62 20.25
N PRO A 346 10.98 -8.01 20.24
CA PRO A 346 11.39 -9.38 20.56
C PRO A 346 10.87 -9.91 21.91
N ALA A 347 10.74 -9.02 22.90
CA ALA A 347 10.25 -9.36 24.25
C ALA A 347 8.74 -9.62 24.32
N GLU A 348 7.97 -9.27 23.29
CA GLU A 348 6.51 -9.44 23.22
C GLU A 348 6.12 -10.65 22.37
N ILE A 349 7.09 -11.47 21.93
CA ILE A 349 6.89 -12.60 21.02
C ILE A 349 7.27 -13.88 21.74
N GLU A 350 6.33 -14.81 21.85
CA GLU A 350 6.57 -16.11 22.45
C GLU A 350 7.40 -17.01 21.54
N ASP A 351 8.14 -17.95 22.13
CA ASP A 351 9.01 -18.86 21.38
C ASP A 351 8.25 -19.70 20.35
N SER A 352 7.00 -20.07 20.65
CA SER A 352 6.08 -20.80 19.76
C SER A 352 5.70 -19.99 18.52
N GLU A 353 5.51 -18.67 18.65
CA GLU A 353 5.17 -17.81 17.51
C GLU A 353 6.32 -17.75 16.50
N TYR A 354 7.57 -17.78 16.98
CA TYR A 354 8.74 -17.89 16.10
C TYR A 354 8.79 -19.24 15.37
N GLU A 355 8.38 -20.33 16.01
CA GLU A 355 8.35 -21.65 15.37
C GLU A 355 7.24 -21.76 14.33
N GLU A 356 6.05 -21.25 14.65
CA GLU A 356 4.92 -21.20 13.72
C GLU A 356 5.26 -20.33 12.51
N PHE A 357 5.88 -19.17 12.73
CA PHE A 357 6.33 -18.32 11.65
C PHE A 357 7.39 -19.01 10.78
N TYR A 358 8.38 -19.69 11.37
CA TYR A 358 9.38 -20.48 10.63
C TYR A 358 8.69 -21.52 9.73
N LYS A 359 7.81 -22.35 10.30
CA LYS A 359 7.08 -23.39 9.55
C LYS A 359 6.21 -22.79 8.43
N ALA A 360 5.58 -21.65 8.69
CA ALA A 360 4.72 -20.98 7.70
C ALA A 360 5.50 -20.47 6.48
N ILE A 361 6.72 -19.93 6.69
CA ILE A 361 7.55 -19.38 5.61
C ILE A 361 8.38 -20.43 4.88
N THR A 362 8.90 -21.45 5.58
CA THR A 362 9.78 -22.47 4.98
C THR A 362 9.00 -23.66 4.45
N LYS A 363 7.72 -23.79 4.84
CA LYS A 363 6.90 -25.00 4.66
C LYS A 363 7.53 -26.25 5.30
N ASP A 364 8.45 -26.07 6.25
CA ASP A 364 9.02 -27.13 7.06
C ASP A 364 8.02 -27.58 8.12
N SER A 365 8.06 -28.87 8.46
CA SER A 365 7.27 -29.45 9.55
C SER A 365 8.00 -29.35 10.90
N LYS A 366 9.33 -29.30 10.87
CA LYS A 366 10.19 -29.27 12.05
C LYS A 366 10.39 -27.84 12.55
N ALA A 367 10.72 -27.72 13.83
CA ALA A 367 11.14 -26.46 14.42
C ALA A 367 12.57 -26.11 13.95
N PRO A 368 12.93 -24.81 13.92
CA PRO A 368 14.31 -24.40 13.67
C PRO A 368 15.22 -24.84 14.82
N LEU A 369 16.50 -25.13 14.51
CA LEU A 369 17.52 -25.46 15.51
C LEU A 369 17.83 -24.26 16.41
N ALA A 370 17.92 -23.08 15.82
CA ALA A 370 18.17 -21.83 16.52
C ALA A 370 17.54 -20.67 15.77
N LYS A 371 17.34 -19.56 16.48
CA LYS A 371 16.80 -18.32 15.92
C LYS A 371 17.51 -17.12 16.52
N THR A 372 17.59 -16.03 15.77
CA THR A 372 17.96 -14.71 16.29
C THR A 372 17.06 -13.65 15.67
N HIS A 373 16.57 -12.75 16.51
CA HIS A 373 15.79 -11.59 16.11
C HIS A 373 16.59 -10.36 16.53
N PHE A 374 17.02 -9.55 15.56
CA PHE A 374 17.78 -8.36 15.84
C PHE A 374 17.30 -7.17 15.01
N ILE A 375 17.61 -5.99 15.53
CA ILE A 375 17.32 -4.70 14.93
C ILE A 375 18.67 -4.03 14.72
N ALA A 376 18.98 -3.70 13.47
CA ALA A 376 20.16 -2.94 13.12
C ALA A 376 19.75 -1.48 12.88
N GLU A 377 20.35 -0.56 13.61
CA GLU A 377 20.15 0.88 13.47
C GLU A 377 21.48 1.52 13.07
N GLY A 378 21.46 2.34 12.02
CA GLY A 378 22.64 2.97 11.44
C GLY A 378 22.26 3.83 10.25
N GLU A 379 23.13 3.93 9.24
CA GLU A 379 22.77 4.53 7.95
C GLU A 379 21.65 3.75 7.25
N LEU A 380 21.63 2.42 7.46
CA LEU A 380 20.53 1.54 7.11
C LEU A 380 19.87 1.03 8.39
N THR A 381 18.57 1.26 8.51
CA THR A 381 17.76 0.71 9.61
C THR A 381 16.93 -0.46 9.09
N PHE A 382 17.14 -1.65 9.67
CA PHE A 382 16.36 -2.84 9.32
C PHE A 382 16.15 -3.76 10.52
N LYS A 383 15.06 -4.52 10.47
CA LYS A 383 14.77 -5.60 11.42
C LYS A 383 14.90 -6.93 10.70
N ALA A 384 15.53 -7.91 11.34
CA ALA A 384 15.76 -9.21 10.73
C ALA A 384 15.48 -10.34 11.70
N LEU A 385 14.88 -11.41 11.17
CA LEU A 385 14.84 -12.73 11.78
C LEU A 385 15.74 -13.67 11.00
N LEU A 386 16.64 -14.36 11.69
CA LEU A 386 17.43 -15.43 11.11
C LEU A 386 17.11 -16.73 11.83
N TYR A 387 17.00 -17.80 11.04
CA TYR A 387 16.78 -19.15 11.53
C TYR A 387 17.91 -20.06 11.08
N ILE A 388 18.30 -20.99 11.95
CA ILE A 388 19.14 -22.12 11.59
C ILE A 388 18.21 -23.33 11.46
N PRO A 389 18.05 -23.93 10.27
CA PRO A 389 17.26 -25.15 10.10
C PRO A 389 17.83 -26.32 10.91
N THR A 390 16.98 -27.30 11.23
CA THR A 390 17.44 -28.54 11.86
C THR A 390 18.12 -29.52 10.88
N GLN A 391 17.99 -29.30 9.56
CA GLN A 391 18.59 -30.11 8.50
C GLN A 391 19.16 -29.26 7.38
#